data_AF-A0A4R8QGM9-F1
#
_entry.id   AF-A0A4R8QGM9-F1
#
_cell.length_a   1.000
_cell.length_b   1.000
_cell.length_c   1.000
_cell.angle_alpha   90.00
_cell.angle_beta   90.00
_cell.angle_gamma   90.00
#
_symmetry.space_group_name_H-M   'P 1'
#
loop_
_entity.id
_entity.type
_entity.pdbx_description
1 polymer ?
#
loop_
_entity_poly.entity_id
_entity_poly.type
_entity_poly.pdbx_seq_one_letter_code
_entity_poly.pdbx_strand_id
1 'polypeptide(L)'
;MAEATSTPRITAQYLDNFVGRNVMLVGKVTQLRGDSAVLDADGNVTAMLNRDVHLTNGNGAQIIGKVNPDLSIKVLTSRDLGANVGPYTLHPS
;
A
#
# COMPACT_ATOMS: atom_id res chain seq x y z
N MET A 1 -16.39 19.08 16.34
CA MET A 1 -15.71 19.35 15.05
C MET A 1 -15.27 18.00 14.50
N ALA A 2 -15.79 17.55 13.37
CA ALA A 2 -15.24 16.37 12.70
C ALA A 2 -13.99 16.85 11.98
N GLU A 3 -12.84 16.80 12.64
CA GLU A 3 -11.56 16.91 11.94
C GLU A 3 -11.58 15.82 10.87
N ALA A 4 -11.78 16.24 9.62
CA ALA A 4 -11.59 15.37 8.49
C ALA A 4 -10.19 14.80 8.66
N THR A 5 -10.12 13.54 9.12
CA THR A 5 -8.88 12.81 9.25
C THR A 5 -8.50 12.49 7.82
N SER A 6 -8.02 13.51 7.11
CA SER A 6 -7.51 13.40 5.76
C SER A 6 -6.42 12.37 5.86
N THR A 7 -6.64 11.19 5.28
CA THR A 7 -5.59 10.22 5.02
C THR A 7 -4.94 10.65 3.72
N PRO A 8 -3.92 11.53 3.75
CA PRO A 8 -3.32 12.03 2.52
C PRO A 8 -2.79 10.85 1.71
N ARG A 9 -2.97 10.92 0.39
CA ARG A 9 -2.38 9.95 -0.53
C ARG A 9 -0.92 10.31 -0.71
N ILE A 10 -0.02 9.46 -0.23
CA ILE A 10 1.41 9.67 -0.31
C ILE A 10 2.09 8.51 -1.07
N THR A 11 3.31 8.75 -1.52
CA THR A 11 4.21 7.71 -2.06
C THR A 11 5.23 7.28 -0.99
N ALA A 12 5.96 6.20 -1.27
CA ALA A 12 7.00 5.65 -0.41
C ALA A 12 7.99 6.71 0.11
N GLN A 13 8.36 7.64 -0.77
CA GLN A 13 9.36 8.68 -0.50
C GLN A 13 8.94 9.66 0.62
N TYR A 14 7.64 9.83 0.85
CA TYR A 14 7.13 10.74 1.86
C TYR A 14 6.89 10.06 3.21
N LEU A 15 7.08 8.74 3.34
CA LEU A 15 6.76 8.02 4.57
C LEU A 15 7.43 8.62 5.81
N ASP A 16 8.71 8.98 5.71
CA ASP A 16 9.48 9.62 6.78
C ASP A 16 8.82 10.90 7.31
N ASN A 17 8.23 11.71 6.42
CA ASN A 17 7.54 12.95 6.79
C ASN A 17 6.17 12.69 7.46
N PHE A 18 5.62 11.49 7.32
CA PHE A 18 4.30 11.10 7.85
C PHE A 18 4.38 10.00 8.91
N VAL A 19 5.57 9.76 9.48
CA VAL A 19 5.76 8.84 10.61
C VAL A 19 4.80 9.19 11.74
N GLY A 20 4.10 8.17 12.26
CA GLY A 20 3.12 8.33 13.33
C GLY A 20 1.75 8.85 12.87
N ARG A 21 1.53 9.05 11.57
CA ARG A 21 0.25 9.51 10.99
C ARG A 21 -0.39 8.44 10.12
N ASN A 22 -1.71 8.55 9.94
CA ASN A 22 -2.49 7.70 9.06
C ASN A 22 -2.40 8.22 7.63
N VAL A 23 -1.99 7.37 6.70
CA VAL A 23 -1.79 7.72 5.30
C VAL A 23 -2.42 6.69 4.38
N MET A 24 -2.66 7.09 3.15
CA MET A 24 -3.07 6.19 2.08
C MET A 24 -1.94 6.05 1.07
N LEU A 25 -1.56 4.81 0.78
CA LEU A 25 -0.56 4.46 -0.20
C LEU A 25 -1.19 3.56 -1.26
N VAL A 26 -0.86 3.77 -2.52
CA VAL A 26 -1.31 2.88 -3.60
C VAL A 26 -0.08 2.43 -4.34
N GLY A 27 0.09 1.11 -4.43
CA GLY A 27 1.26 0.51 -5.04
C GLY A 27 0.95 -0.87 -5.58
N LYS A 28 1.87 -1.40 -6.37
CA LYS A 28 1.79 -2.77 -6.87
C LYS A 28 2.40 -3.72 -5.84
N VAL A 29 1.69 -4.77 -5.46
CA VAL A 29 2.24 -5.81 -4.59
C VAL A 29 3.31 -6.55 -5.37
N THR A 30 4.56 -6.39 -4.96
CA THR A 30 5.72 -7.06 -5.59
C THR A 30 6.10 -8.32 -4.85
N GLN A 31 5.86 -8.35 -3.54
CA GLN A 31 6.08 -9.52 -2.71
C GLN A 31 5.01 -9.63 -1.63
N LEU A 32 4.54 -10.85 -1.36
CA LEU A 32 3.61 -11.15 -0.28
C LEU A 32 4.19 -12.28 0.58
N ARG A 33 4.35 -12.04 1.87
CA ARG A 33 4.94 -12.94 2.88
C ARG A 33 3.96 -13.08 4.05
N GLY A 34 2.85 -13.77 3.83
CA GLY A 34 1.86 -14.07 4.87
C GLY A 34 1.25 -12.80 5.49
N ASP A 35 1.81 -12.35 6.61
CA ASP A 35 1.45 -11.14 7.37
C ASP A 35 2.21 -9.87 6.96
N SER A 36 3.11 -9.93 5.98
CA SER A 36 3.79 -8.76 5.44
C SER A 36 3.76 -8.74 3.92
N ALA A 37 3.68 -7.57 3.31
CA ALA A 37 3.78 -7.41 1.87
C ALA A 37 4.68 -6.24 1.50
N VAL A 38 5.38 -6.37 0.39
CA VAL A 38 6.16 -5.31 -0.22
C VAL A 38 5.33 -4.75 -1.37
N LEU A 39 5.03 -3.46 -1.28
CA LEU A 39 4.38 -2.72 -2.35
C LEU A 39 5.39 -1.78 -2.99
N ASP A 40 5.34 -1.69 -4.31
CA ASP A 40 6.06 -0.69 -5.08
C ASP A 40 5.15 0.52 -5.31
N ALA A 41 5.48 1.64 -4.66
CA ALA A 41 4.74 2.90 -4.72
C ALA A 41 5.71 4.08 -4.83
N ASP A 42 6.44 4.12 -5.94
CA ASP A 42 7.60 5.02 -6.18
C ASP A 42 8.82 4.66 -5.29
N GLY A 43 8.89 3.39 -4.92
CA GLY A 43 9.83 2.83 -3.95
C GLY A 43 9.22 1.63 -3.23
N ASN A 44 10.07 0.75 -2.73
CA ASN A 44 9.65 -0.43 -1.98
C ASN A 44 9.21 -0.05 -0.56
N VAL A 45 7.95 -0.33 -0.24
CA VAL A 45 7.37 -0.12 1.08
C VAL A 45 6.95 -1.45 1.66
N THR A 46 7.37 -1.70 2.90
CA THR A 46 6.90 -2.86 3.66
C THR A 46 5.61 -2.49 4.39
N ALA A 47 4.54 -3.17 4.04
CA ALA A 47 3.24 -3.07 4.70
C ALA A 47 2.99 -4.32 5.55
N MET A 48 2.70 -4.13 6.84
CA MET A 48 2.29 -5.20 7.75
C MET A 48 0.80 -5.46 7.57
N LEU A 49 0.48 -6.58 6.96
CA LEU A 49 -0.88 -7.03 6.67
C LEU A 49 -1.53 -7.62 7.93
N ASN A 50 -2.86 -7.60 7.96
CA ASN A 50 -3.64 -8.33 8.95
C ASN A 50 -4.34 -9.52 8.28
N ARG A 51 -4.95 -10.42 9.08
CA ARG A 51 -5.66 -11.59 8.55
C ARG A 51 -6.86 -11.24 7.66
N ASP A 52 -7.36 -10.01 7.76
CA ASP A 52 -8.45 -9.46 6.95
C ASP A 52 -7.97 -8.88 5.61
N VAL A 53 -6.67 -8.91 5.34
CA VAL A 53 -6.07 -8.32 4.14
C VAL A 53 -5.90 -9.38 3.05
N HIS A 54 -6.70 -9.26 1.99
CA HIS A 54 -6.64 -10.12 0.82
C HIS A 54 -5.95 -9.38 -0.32
N LEU A 55 -4.63 -9.51 -0.41
CA LEU A 55 -3.83 -8.95 -1.50
C LEU A 55 -3.30 -10.06 -2.38
N THR A 56 -3.26 -9.78 -3.68
CA THR A 56 -2.67 -10.71 -4.66
C THR A 56 -1.32 -10.19 -5.11
N ASN A 57 -0.31 -11.06 -5.11
CA ASN A 57 1.00 -10.69 -5.62
C ASN A 57 0.91 -10.36 -7.12
N GLY A 58 1.45 -9.21 -7.53
CA GLY A 58 1.33 -8.69 -8.89
C GLY A 58 0.12 -7.78 -9.13
N ASN A 59 -0.83 -7.69 -8.20
CA ASN A 59 -1.96 -6.75 -8.32
C ASN A 59 -1.60 -5.37 -7.77
N GLY A 60 -2.29 -4.34 -8.27
CA GLY A 60 -2.32 -3.04 -7.62
C GLY A 60 -3.17 -3.11 -6.36
N ALA A 61 -2.72 -2.50 -5.28
CA ALA A 61 -3.42 -2.45 -4.01
C ALA A 61 -3.36 -1.06 -3.40
N GLN A 62 -4.48 -0.63 -2.83
CA GLN A 62 -4.57 0.55 -1.99
C GLN A 62 -4.46 0.13 -0.54
N ILE A 63 -3.50 0.70 0.16
CA ILE A 63 -3.22 0.46 1.56
C ILE A 63 -3.51 1.73 2.34
N ILE A 64 -4.34 1.64 3.37
CA ILE A 64 -4.55 2.72 4.34
C ILE A 64 -4.04 2.21 5.67
N GLY A 65 -3.08 2.93 6.23
CA GLY A 65 -2.37 2.46 7.41
C GLY A 65 -1.64 3.57 8.15
N LYS A 66 -1.09 3.22 9.29
CA LYS A 66 -0.27 4.13 10.09
C LYS A 66 1.20 3.87 9.76
N VAL A 67 1.94 4.94 9.48
CA VAL A 67 3.38 4.84 9.26
C VAL A 67 4.07 4.65 10.60
N ASN A 68 4.89 3.60 10.70
CA ASN A 68 5.73 3.34 11.85
C ASN A 68 7.07 4.09 11.74
N PRO A 69 7.74 4.34 12.87
CA PRO A 69 9.07 4.94 12.88
C PRO A 69 10.16 4.09 12.20
N ASP A 70 9.93 2.79 11.97
CA ASP A 70 10.80 1.94 11.15
C ASP A 70 10.53 2.04 9.64
N LEU A 71 9.69 3.01 9.22
CA LEU A 71 9.24 3.24 7.84
C LEU A 71 8.31 2.16 7.26
N SER A 72 7.92 1.14 8.05
CA SER A 72 6.84 0.23 7.66
C SER A 72 5.47 0.86 7.84
N ILE A 73 4.48 0.37 7.09
CA ILE A 73 3.08 0.77 7.26
C ILE A 73 2.32 -0.34 7.95
N LYS A 74 1.76 -0.07 9.13
CA LYS A 74 0.76 -0.96 9.71
C LYS A 74 -0.56 -0.78 8.98
N VAL A 75 -0.93 -1.77 8.17
CA VAL A 75 -2.18 -1.75 7.43
C VAL A 75 -3.34 -1.73 8.41
N LEU A 76 -4.28 -0.81 8.20
CA LEU A 76 -5.56 -0.77 8.90
C LEU A 76 -6.66 -1.29 7.99
N THR A 77 -6.65 -0.84 6.74
CA THR A 77 -7.51 -1.38 5.69
C THR A 77 -6.76 -1.43 4.38
N SER A 78 -7.11 -2.41 3.56
CA SER A 78 -6.51 -2.64 2.25
C SER A 78 -7.59 -2.90 1.23
N ARG A 79 -7.38 -2.43 0.01
CA ARG A 79 -8.27 -2.69 -1.12
C ARG A 79 -7.46 -3.16 -2.31
N ASP A 80 -7.68 -4.41 -2.73
CA ASP A 80 -7.16 -4.92 -4.00
C ASP A 80 -7.83 -4.15 -5.16
N LEU A 81 -7.02 -3.68 -6.10
CA LEU A 81 -7.46 -2.95 -7.29
C LEU A 81 -7.36 -3.84 -8.55
N GLY A 82 -6.96 -5.10 -8.41
CA GLY A 82 -6.79 -6.05 -9.50
C GLY A 82 -5.45 -5.99 -10.22
N ALA A 83 -5.26 -6.93 -11.15
CA ALA A 83 -4.05 -7.11 -11.96
C ALA A 83 -3.82 -5.99 -13.01
N ASN A 84 -4.80 -5.12 -13.23
CA ASN A 84 -4.84 -4.16 -14.34
C ASN A 84 -4.23 -2.79 -14.05
N VAL A 85 -3.48 -2.63 -12.94
CA VAL A 85 -2.78 -1.38 -12.64
C VAL A 85 -1.38 -1.38 -13.27
N GLY A 86 -1.32 -1.42 -14.61
CA GLY A 86 -0.09 -1.43 -15.43
C GLY A 86 -0.39 -1.57 -16.94
N PRO A 87 0.43 -0.98 -17.85
CA PRO A 87 0.02 -0.60 -19.20
C PRO A 87 -0.28 -1.82 -20.09
N TYR A 88 -1.43 -1.78 -20.77
CA TYR A 88 -1.84 -2.62 -21.90
C TYR A 88 -1.06 -3.93 -22.05
N THR A 89 -1.59 -5.01 -21.49
CA THR A 89 -1.17 -6.34 -21.94
C THR A 89 -1.62 -6.47 -23.39
N LEU A 90 -0.70 -6.19 -24.33
CA LEU A 90 -0.84 -6.61 -25.72
C LEU A 90 -0.90 -8.14 -25.68
N HIS A 91 -2.08 -8.69 -25.94
CA HIS A 91 -2.23 -10.10 -26.24
C HIS A 91 -1.34 -10.40 -27.46
N PRO A 92 -0.34 -11.30 -27.37
CA PRO A 92 0.24 -11.85 -28.59
C PRO A 92 -0.73 -12.91 -29.13
N SER A 93 -1.15 -12.68 -30.37
CA SER A 93 -1.77 -13.62 -31.34
C SER A 93 -3.28 -13.78 -31.29
#